data_AF-A0A8X6YJP9-F1
#
_entry.id   AF-A0A8X6YJP9-F1
#
_cell.length_a   1.000
_cell.length_b   1.000
_cell.length_c   1.000
_cell.angle_alpha   90.00
_cell.angle_beta   90.00
_cell.angle_gamma   90.00
#
_symmetry.space_group_name_H-M   'P 1'
#
loop_
_entity.id
_entity.type
_entity.pdbx_description
1 polymer ?
#
loop_
_entity_poly.entity_id
_entity_poly.type
_entity_poly.pdbx_seq_one_letter_code
_entity_poly.pdbx_strand_id
1 'polypeptide(L)'
;MEAAGSSNYILAQSGRLCLCSISQSCGYDSILELIRENADYIINNIGINLHHFLYRPEIIVVLRFVIEESDAAVLPLLLTDSINQILCILDLNQDKAYPLLIVLKSVALSIKKWFPSKKKTIPSSVVSSEDLKVYFLKKKTSKEHLENFVYLDETKIANETEKAEDFTFDDMKKDAPLHIKMISNILKHCYHLQSSRNIYIQVISLEIMEICIIALGDFELELHPLVHELWNPFIHRFSEDKIVMLQAFKVLLVIADECRDSVRLRSLKDIVPKLTLLLKTSYSSSLLKNNFRSYQWTNSCKLQLCVLSNIGDLFCKLDVKDIALLAEVCVPYLQNEQPKVFQAAAFQTLEALATIHADAIWWYINQAYSCQPVLEPPHKSLYPIHFPHAKSTNFEFKLNF
;
A
#
# COMPACT_ATOMS: atom_id res chain seq x y z
N MET A 1 16.37 18.09 25.66
CA MET A 1 15.52 17.39 24.66
C MET A 1 15.82 17.85 23.24
N GLU A 2 16.03 19.15 22.99
CA GLU A 2 16.43 19.67 21.66
C GLU A 2 17.65 18.96 21.07
N ALA A 3 18.75 18.90 21.84
CA ALA A 3 19.96 18.20 21.42
C ALA A 3 19.71 16.71 21.15
N ALA A 4 18.84 16.06 21.94
CA ALA A 4 18.52 14.64 21.86
C ALA A 4 17.71 14.26 20.59
N GLY A 5 16.91 15.19 20.07
CA GLY A 5 16.15 15.04 18.82
C GLY A 5 16.89 15.52 17.56
N SER A 6 18.09 16.08 17.71
CA SER A 6 18.84 16.66 16.58
C SER A 6 19.17 15.62 15.50
N SER A 7 19.31 16.06 14.24
CA SER A 7 19.68 15.18 13.12
C SER A 7 21.12 14.68 13.19
N ASN A 8 21.98 15.34 13.97
CA ASN A 8 23.37 14.96 14.15
C ASN A 8 23.47 13.86 15.20
N TYR A 9 23.91 12.67 14.78
CA TYR A 9 24.01 11.49 15.63
C TYR A 9 24.80 11.74 16.94
N ILE A 10 25.90 12.49 16.88
CA ILE A 10 26.74 12.74 18.07
C ILE A 10 26.00 13.62 19.09
N LEU A 11 25.32 14.66 18.60
CA LEU A 11 24.54 15.56 19.46
C LEU A 11 23.30 14.85 20.02
N ALA A 12 22.62 14.06 19.19
CA ALA A 12 21.50 13.22 19.62
C ALA A 12 21.91 12.25 20.72
N GLN A 13 23.02 11.53 20.53
CA GLN A 13 23.52 10.57 21.51
C GLN A 13 23.96 11.26 22.81
N SER A 14 24.71 12.36 22.72
CA SER A 14 25.15 13.12 23.90
C SER A 14 23.95 13.70 24.66
N GLY A 15 22.94 14.18 23.93
CA GLY A 15 21.69 14.68 24.51
C GLY A 15 20.88 13.60 25.21
N ARG A 16 20.78 12.39 24.63
CA ARG A 16 20.12 11.23 25.24
C ARG A 16 20.85 10.77 26.50
N LEU A 17 22.18 10.69 26.47
CA LEU A 17 22.99 10.34 27.65
C LEU A 17 22.82 11.37 28.78
N CYS A 18 22.81 12.66 28.45
CA CYS A 18 22.54 13.72 29.43
C CYS A 18 21.15 13.57 30.05
N LEU A 19 20.12 13.26 29.25
CA LEU A 19 18.76 12.99 29.76
C LEU A 19 18.71 11.75 30.66
N CYS A 20 19.45 10.68 30.34
CA CYS A 20 19.59 9.53 31.24
C CYS A 20 20.20 9.95 32.58
N SER A 21 21.28 10.75 32.56
CA SER A 21 21.91 11.24 33.80
C SER A 21 20.96 12.12 34.62
N ILE A 22 20.17 12.97 33.97
CA ILE A 22 19.14 13.80 34.65
C ILE A 22 18.05 12.91 35.24
N SER A 23 17.53 11.94 34.48
CA SER A 23 16.53 10.96 34.94
C SER A 23 16.98 10.27 36.23
N GLN A 24 18.20 9.73 36.23
CA GLN A 24 18.78 9.06 37.39
C GLN A 24 18.99 10.01 38.57
N SER A 25 19.43 11.25 38.31
CA SER A 25 19.65 12.25 39.36
C SER A 25 18.35 12.73 40.00
N CYS A 26 17.25 12.74 39.24
CA CYS A 26 15.92 13.13 39.70
C CYS A 26 15.11 11.97 40.29
N GLY A 27 15.64 10.74 40.28
CA GLY A 27 14.98 9.57 40.86
C GLY A 27 13.96 8.87 39.95
N TYR A 28 14.01 9.11 38.63
CA TYR A 28 13.19 8.40 37.64
C TYR A 28 13.95 7.19 37.08
N ASP A 29 13.26 6.08 36.87
CA ASP A 29 13.85 4.82 36.39
C ASP A 29 14.25 4.89 34.91
N SER A 30 13.59 5.75 34.13
CA SER A 30 13.86 5.91 32.69
C SER A 30 13.46 7.27 32.14
N ILE A 31 13.98 7.60 30.94
CA ILE A 31 13.56 8.80 30.18
C ILE A 31 12.04 8.80 29.93
N LEU A 32 11.45 7.61 29.69
CA LEU A 32 10.00 7.47 29.47
C LEU A 32 9.20 7.96 30.68
N GLU A 33 9.64 7.60 31.89
CA GLU A 33 8.98 7.98 33.14
C GLU A 33 9.16 9.47 33.43
N LEU A 34 10.35 10.02 33.18
CA LEU A 34 10.58 11.46 33.26
C LEU A 34 9.63 12.23 32.34
N ILE A 35 9.44 11.77 31.10
CA ILE A 35 8.51 12.39 30.15
C ILE A 35 7.05 12.23 30.64
N ARG A 36 6.69 11.07 31.18
CA ARG A 36 5.32 10.78 31.64
C ARG A 36 4.90 11.67 32.81
N GLU A 37 5.74 11.78 33.84
CA GLU A 37 5.46 12.59 35.03
C GLU A 37 5.51 14.10 34.77
N ASN A 38 6.26 14.53 33.75
CA ASN A 38 6.40 15.95 33.39
C ASN A 38 5.65 16.33 32.10
N ALA A 39 4.73 15.47 31.63
CA ALA A 39 4.04 15.62 30.36
C ALA A 39 3.32 16.99 30.27
N ASP A 40 2.59 17.38 31.33
CA ASP A 40 1.80 18.61 31.35
C ASP A 40 2.65 19.88 31.13
N TYR A 41 3.83 19.93 31.75
CA TYR A 41 4.77 21.05 31.58
C TYR A 41 5.33 21.11 30.17
N ILE A 42 5.67 19.93 29.61
CA ILE A 42 6.20 19.80 28.25
C ILE A 42 5.13 20.24 27.24
N ILE A 43 3.89 19.78 27.39
CA ILE A 43 2.76 20.12 26.52
C ILE A 43 2.49 21.61 26.54
N ASN A 44 2.39 22.23 27.71
CA ASN A 44 2.10 23.65 27.82
C ASN A 44 3.18 24.50 27.15
N ASN A 45 4.46 24.15 27.37
CA ASN A 45 5.58 24.84 26.73
C ASN A 45 5.55 24.68 25.20
N ILE A 46 5.28 23.46 24.72
CA ILE A 46 5.14 23.18 23.29
C ILE A 46 3.97 23.96 22.70
N GLY A 47 2.78 23.93 23.32
CA GLY A 47 1.59 24.61 22.82
C GLY A 47 1.78 26.13 22.66
N ILE A 48 2.39 26.79 23.65
CA ILE A 48 2.70 28.23 23.59
C ILE A 48 3.67 28.53 22.44
N ASN A 49 4.70 27.70 22.29
CA ASN A 49 5.78 27.95 21.33
C ASN A 49 5.47 27.42 19.91
N LEU A 50 4.45 26.57 19.74
CA LEU A 50 4.10 25.98 18.45
C LEU A 50 3.64 27.04 17.44
N HIS A 51 2.97 28.09 17.90
CA HIS A 51 2.59 29.24 17.06
C HIS A 51 3.81 29.97 16.46
N HIS A 52 4.99 29.82 17.07
CA HIS A 52 6.23 30.45 16.65
C HIS A 52 7.21 29.46 16.00
N PHE A 53 6.75 28.29 15.55
CA PHE A 53 7.61 27.23 15.00
C PHE A 53 8.50 27.68 13.84
N LEU A 54 8.09 28.70 13.08
CA LEU A 54 8.89 29.27 11.99
C LEU A 54 10.14 30.01 12.49
N TYR A 55 10.08 30.59 13.69
CA TYR A 55 11.18 31.30 14.33
C TYR A 55 12.00 30.40 15.25
N ARG A 56 11.41 29.29 15.73
CA ARG A 56 12.04 28.30 16.60
C ARG A 56 11.78 26.88 16.09
N PRO A 57 12.52 26.39 15.07
CA PRO A 57 12.34 25.04 14.55
C PRO A 57 12.69 23.95 15.57
N GLU A 58 13.43 24.29 16.63
CA GLU A 58 13.82 23.37 17.71
C GLU A 58 12.59 22.79 18.42
N ILE A 59 11.47 23.53 18.48
CA ILE A 59 10.25 23.05 19.14
C ILE A 59 9.66 21.81 18.45
N ILE A 60 9.77 21.75 17.12
CA ILE A 60 9.31 20.62 16.30
C ILE A 60 10.19 19.40 16.57
N VAL A 61 11.49 19.61 16.73
CA VAL A 61 12.46 18.57 17.06
C VAL A 61 12.20 18.00 18.46
N VAL A 62 11.93 18.86 19.44
CA VAL A 62 11.56 18.45 20.80
C VAL A 62 10.26 17.66 20.78
N LEU A 63 9.22 18.17 20.14
CA LEU A 63 7.93 17.49 20.07
C LEU A 63 8.05 16.11 19.42
N ARG A 64 8.78 16.03 18.30
CA ARG A 64 9.08 14.75 17.65
C ARG A 64 9.79 13.77 18.60
N PHE A 65 10.84 14.23 19.29
CA PHE A 65 11.60 13.41 20.24
C PHE A 65 10.71 12.91 21.39
N VAL A 66 9.91 13.79 21.97
CA VAL A 66 8.98 13.46 23.05
C VAL A 66 8.00 12.38 22.58
N ILE A 67 7.44 12.49 21.38
CA ILE A 67 6.51 11.50 20.82
C ILE A 67 7.18 10.14 20.58
N GLU A 68 8.40 10.13 20.01
CA GLU A 68 9.15 8.90 19.71
C GLU A 68 9.55 8.12 20.98
N GLU A 69 9.84 8.84 22.07
CA GLU A 69 10.20 8.31 23.38
C GLU A 69 9.00 8.32 24.37
N SER A 70 7.76 8.27 23.87
CA SER A 70 6.54 8.17 24.72
C SER A 70 5.83 6.82 24.55
N ASP A 71 4.89 6.56 25.46
CA ASP A 71 3.99 5.40 25.46
C ASP A 71 2.51 5.79 25.30
N ALA A 72 1.65 4.80 25.06
CA ALA A 72 0.20 4.96 24.91
C ALA A 72 -0.48 5.72 26.06
N ALA A 73 0.06 5.65 27.28
CA ALA A 73 -0.50 6.34 28.45
C ALA A 73 -0.48 7.87 28.32
N VAL A 74 0.42 8.40 27.49
CA VAL A 74 0.62 9.84 27.25
C VAL A 74 -0.36 10.34 26.17
N LEU A 75 -1.09 9.45 25.48
CA LEU A 75 -1.97 9.78 24.36
C LEU A 75 -3.15 10.72 24.71
N PRO A 76 -3.91 10.51 25.80
CA PRO A 76 -5.02 11.41 26.13
C PRO A 76 -4.56 12.83 26.47
N LEU A 77 -3.46 12.96 27.21
CA LEU A 77 -2.94 14.23 27.74
C LEU A 77 -2.10 15.00 26.71
N LEU A 78 -1.17 14.33 26.02
CA LEU A 78 -0.15 14.98 25.20
C LEU A 78 -0.50 15.11 23.72
N LEU A 79 -1.36 14.22 23.21
CA LEU A 79 -1.55 14.11 21.76
C LEU A 79 -2.82 14.78 21.28
N THR A 80 -3.92 14.74 22.03
CA THR A 80 -5.20 15.27 21.53
C THR A 80 -5.12 16.78 21.25
N ASP A 81 -4.76 17.59 22.25
CA ASP A 81 -4.76 19.05 22.11
C ASP A 81 -3.59 19.55 21.27
N SER A 82 -2.38 19.03 21.49
CA SER A 82 -1.20 19.45 20.72
C SER A 82 -1.32 19.09 19.24
N ILE A 83 -1.94 17.96 18.88
CA ILE A 83 -2.07 17.60 17.46
C ILE A 83 -3.24 18.31 16.81
N ASN A 84 -4.32 18.57 17.52
CA ASN A 84 -5.34 19.50 17.01
C ASN A 84 -4.73 20.89 16.77
N GLN A 85 -3.86 21.39 17.65
CA GLN A 85 -3.12 22.64 17.42
C GLN A 85 -2.18 22.56 16.21
N ILE A 86 -1.43 21.46 16.05
CA ILE A 86 -0.58 21.24 14.87
C ILE A 86 -1.42 21.24 13.59
N LEU A 87 -2.56 20.54 13.59
CA LEU A 87 -3.47 20.47 12.44
C LEU A 87 -4.06 21.86 12.11
N CYS A 88 -4.48 22.63 13.11
CA CYS A 88 -4.91 24.01 12.91
C CYS A 88 -3.79 24.89 12.30
N ILE A 89 -2.56 24.74 12.78
CA ILE A 89 -1.42 25.51 12.28
C ILE A 89 -0.99 25.06 10.88
N LEU A 90 -1.16 23.78 10.56
CA LEU A 90 -0.94 23.18 9.25
C LEU A 90 -1.90 23.76 8.21
N ASP A 91 -3.19 23.87 8.55
CA ASP A 91 -4.21 24.44 7.67
C ASP A 91 -3.91 25.91 7.33
N LEU A 92 -3.35 26.65 8.28
CA LEU A 92 -2.94 28.05 8.09
C LEU A 92 -1.62 28.20 7.31
N ASN A 93 -0.75 27.19 7.28
CA ASN A 93 0.61 27.28 6.75
C ASN A 93 0.96 26.16 5.75
N GLN A 94 0.14 25.98 4.72
CA GLN A 94 0.30 24.90 3.73
C GLN A 94 1.67 24.92 3.03
N ASP A 95 2.24 26.10 2.74
CA ASP A 95 3.53 26.23 2.05
C ASP A 95 4.74 25.80 2.90
N LYS A 96 4.60 25.87 4.24
CA LYS A 96 5.65 25.50 5.20
C LYS A 96 5.24 24.31 6.06
N ALA A 97 4.38 23.46 5.51
CA ALA A 97 3.82 22.29 6.19
C ALA A 97 4.85 21.20 6.52
N TYR A 98 5.99 21.15 5.79
CA TYR A 98 6.92 20.02 5.85
C TYR A 98 7.41 19.67 7.28
N PRO A 99 7.88 20.61 8.11
CA PRO A 99 8.31 20.30 9.48
C PRO A 99 7.16 19.75 10.35
N LEU A 100 5.94 20.24 10.17
CA LEU A 100 4.75 19.77 10.90
C LEU A 100 4.36 18.35 10.44
N LEU A 101 4.47 18.07 9.14
CA LEU A 101 4.21 16.74 8.60
C LEU A 101 5.19 15.69 9.12
N ILE A 102 6.46 16.05 9.37
CA ILE A 102 7.42 15.13 10.01
C ILE A 102 6.92 14.72 11.40
N VAL A 103 6.37 15.65 12.17
CA VAL A 103 5.79 15.35 13.49
C VAL A 103 4.55 14.49 13.35
N LEU A 104 3.63 14.83 12.44
CA LEU A 104 2.45 13.99 12.20
C LEU A 104 2.82 12.57 11.76
N LYS A 105 3.90 12.41 11.00
CA LYS A 105 4.46 11.10 10.66
C LYS A 105 4.97 10.37 11.89
N SER A 106 5.71 11.02 12.79
CA SER A 106 6.20 10.39 14.02
C SER A 106 5.05 9.99 14.95
N VAL A 107 3.98 10.79 15.00
CA VAL A 107 2.73 10.44 15.68
C VAL A 107 2.13 9.17 15.09
N ALA A 108 1.89 9.14 13.78
CA ALA A 108 1.25 8.00 13.12
C ALA A 108 2.06 6.70 13.32
N LEU A 109 3.40 6.78 13.25
CA LEU A 109 4.29 5.66 13.55
C LEU A 109 4.20 5.21 15.01
N SER A 110 4.13 6.16 15.95
CA SER A 110 4.05 5.87 17.37
C SER A 110 2.72 5.22 17.72
N ILE A 111 1.60 5.68 17.15
CA ILE A 111 0.29 5.04 17.32
C ILE A 111 0.32 3.61 16.78
N LYS A 112 0.90 3.38 15.59
CA LYS A 112 1.07 2.03 15.04
C LYS A 112 1.94 1.13 15.93
N LYS A 113 2.97 1.68 16.58
CA LYS A 113 3.84 0.96 17.52
C LYS A 113 3.10 0.61 18.82
N TRP A 114 2.32 1.54 19.35
CA TRP A 114 1.58 1.36 20.60
C TRP A 114 0.39 0.42 20.45
N PHE A 115 -0.27 0.45 19.29
CA PHE A 115 -1.44 -0.36 18.98
C PHE A 115 -1.17 -1.20 17.72
N PRO A 116 -0.38 -2.29 17.84
CA PRO A 116 -0.13 -3.17 16.70
C PRO A 116 -1.43 -3.83 16.25
N SER A 117 -1.73 -3.74 14.96
CA SER A 117 -2.93 -4.33 14.36
C SER A 117 -2.96 -5.84 14.56
N LYS A 118 -4.12 -6.37 14.96
CA LYS A 118 -4.32 -7.82 15.09
C LYS A 118 -4.66 -8.38 13.72
N LYS A 119 -3.69 -8.43 12.80
CA LYS A 119 -3.92 -9.07 11.50
C LYS A 119 -4.41 -10.51 11.74
N LYS A 120 -5.64 -10.80 11.29
CA LYS A 120 -6.15 -12.16 11.16
C LYS A 120 -5.18 -12.91 10.26
N THR A 121 -4.26 -13.65 10.88
CA THR A 121 -3.63 -14.78 10.22
C THR A 121 -4.78 -15.71 9.86
N ILE A 122 -5.27 -15.61 8.63
CA ILE A 122 -5.96 -16.75 8.01
C ILE A 122 -4.94 -17.87 8.14
N PRO A 123 -5.19 -18.92 8.94
CA PRO A 123 -4.30 -20.06 8.97
C PRO A 123 -4.26 -20.54 7.52
N SER A 124 -3.08 -20.53 6.92
CA SER A 124 -2.83 -21.28 5.71
C SER A 124 -3.07 -22.75 6.07
N SER A 125 -4.31 -23.19 5.93
CA SER A 125 -4.62 -24.60 5.88
C SER A 125 -3.92 -25.11 4.62
N VAL A 126 -2.72 -25.64 4.84
CA VAL A 126 -2.11 -26.61 3.95
C VAL A 126 -3.17 -27.69 3.77
N VAL A 127 -3.90 -27.62 2.64
CA VAL A 127 -4.86 -28.65 2.27
C VAL A 127 -4.02 -29.89 1.98
N SER A 128 -3.94 -30.78 2.96
CA SER A 128 -3.48 -32.15 2.74
C SER A 128 -4.32 -32.74 1.60
N SER A 129 -3.62 -33.38 0.66
CA SER A 129 -4.11 -34.04 -0.56
C SER A 129 -5.24 -35.07 -0.31
N GLU A 130 -5.54 -35.40 0.95
CA GLU A 130 -6.45 -36.48 1.33
C GLU A 130 -7.93 -36.05 1.43
N ASP A 131 -8.24 -34.75 1.59
CA ASP A 131 -9.62 -34.27 1.84
C ASP A 131 -10.43 -33.93 0.59
N LEU A 132 -9.79 -33.81 -0.59
CA LEU A 132 -10.52 -33.54 -1.85
C LEU A 132 -11.41 -34.73 -2.25
N LYS A 133 -10.95 -35.97 -2.03
CA LYS A 133 -11.75 -37.18 -2.33
C LYS A 133 -13.02 -37.24 -1.49
N VAL A 134 -12.94 -36.89 -0.22
CA VAL A 134 -14.10 -36.86 0.69
C VAL A 134 -15.08 -35.76 0.30
N TYR A 135 -14.56 -34.59 -0.11
CA TYR A 135 -15.39 -33.49 -0.62
C TYR A 135 -16.13 -33.84 -1.92
N PHE A 136 -15.45 -34.48 -2.88
CA PHE A 136 -16.08 -34.92 -4.13
C PHE A 136 -17.08 -36.07 -3.93
N LEU A 137 -16.82 -36.99 -3.00
CA LEU A 137 -17.77 -38.05 -2.64
C LEU A 137 -19.05 -37.47 -2.04
N LYS A 138 -18.94 -36.48 -1.14
CA LYS A 138 -20.10 -35.81 -0.52
C LYS A 138 -20.94 -35.03 -1.53
N LYS A 139 -20.30 -34.42 -2.53
CA LYS A 139 -20.99 -33.69 -3.61
C LYS A 139 -21.65 -34.62 -4.64
N LYS A 140 -21.17 -35.86 -4.79
CA LYS A 140 -21.77 -36.89 -5.65
C LYS A 140 -23.04 -37.48 -5.01
N THR A 141 -23.03 -37.74 -3.71
CA THR A 141 -24.24 -38.14 -2.95
C THR A 141 -25.30 -37.04 -2.90
N SER A 142 -24.92 -35.76 -2.91
CA SER A 142 -25.89 -34.64 -2.93
C SER A 142 -26.50 -34.37 -4.32
N LYS A 143 -25.91 -34.88 -5.41
CA LYS A 143 -26.50 -34.75 -6.76
C LYS A 143 -27.63 -35.74 -7.02
N GLU A 144 -27.63 -36.89 -6.35
CA GLU A 144 -28.72 -37.90 -6.44
C GLU A 144 -30.03 -37.45 -5.76
N HIS A 145 -30.05 -36.29 -5.09
CA HIS A 145 -31.27 -35.72 -4.47
C HIS A 145 -31.82 -34.49 -5.20
N LEU A 146 -31.13 -33.97 -6.22
CA LEU A 146 -31.51 -32.74 -6.93
C LEU A 146 -32.16 -32.99 -8.30
N GLU A 147 -32.27 -34.25 -8.76
CA GLU A 147 -32.91 -34.57 -10.05
C GLU A 147 -34.46 -34.51 -10.02
N ASN A 148 -35.08 -34.12 -8.90
CA ASN A 148 -36.55 -34.09 -8.73
C ASN A 148 -37.22 -32.71 -8.78
N PHE A 149 -36.57 -31.64 -9.23
CA PHE A 149 -37.28 -30.39 -9.55
C PHE A 149 -36.94 -29.88 -10.95
N VAL A 150 -37.76 -30.36 -11.88
CA VAL A 150 -37.88 -29.96 -13.28
C VAL A 150 -38.68 -28.64 -13.37
N TYR A 151 -38.04 -27.66 -14.02
CA TYR A 151 -38.57 -26.55 -14.84
C TYR A 151 -39.45 -25.45 -14.21
N LEU A 152 -39.04 -24.18 -14.40
CA LEU A 152 -39.77 -23.22 -15.23
C LEU A 152 -39.00 -21.90 -15.45
N ASP A 153 -38.69 -21.67 -16.73
CA ASP A 153 -38.62 -20.44 -17.51
C ASP A 153 -37.78 -19.21 -17.11
N GLU A 154 -36.73 -19.04 -17.93
CA GLU A 154 -36.12 -17.78 -18.35
C GLU A 154 -37.14 -16.89 -19.08
N THR A 155 -37.86 -16.03 -18.38
CA THR A 155 -38.36 -14.75 -18.94
C THR A 155 -38.75 -13.81 -17.81
N LYS A 156 -37.85 -12.89 -17.45
CA LYS A 156 -38.10 -11.56 -16.84
C LYS A 156 -36.77 -10.88 -16.50
N ILE A 157 -35.97 -10.62 -17.55
CA ILE A 157 -35.02 -9.50 -17.54
C ILE A 157 -35.85 -8.27 -17.91
N ALA A 158 -36.37 -7.58 -16.91
CA ALA A 158 -36.78 -6.17 -16.92
C ALA A 158 -37.64 -5.92 -15.68
N ASN A 159 -37.28 -4.88 -14.92
CA ASN A 159 -37.99 -4.31 -13.77
C ASN A 159 -37.64 -4.94 -12.42
N GLU A 160 -36.55 -4.45 -11.82
CA GLU A 160 -36.48 -4.08 -10.40
C GLU A 160 -35.21 -3.25 -10.16
N THR A 161 -35.18 -2.06 -10.75
CA THR A 161 -34.61 -0.89 -10.07
C THR A 161 -35.59 -0.45 -9.00
N GLU A 162 -35.07 -0.01 -7.85
CA GLU A 162 -35.79 0.55 -6.70
C GLU A 162 -36.51 -0.44 -5.77
N LYS A 163 -35.75 -1.06 -4.86
CA LYS A 163 -36.18 -1.20 -3.46
C LYS A 163 -35.01 -0.86 -2.55
N ALA A 164 -35.10 0.34 -1.96
CA ALA A 164 -34.39 0.70 -0.76
C ALA A 164 -34.88 -0.25 0.35
N GLU A 165 -34.02 -1.17 0.76
CA GLU A 165 -34.23 -1.92 1.99
C GLU A 165 -33.56 -1.13 3.12
N ASP A 166 -34.40 -0.34 3.80
CA ASP A 166 -34.12 0.20 5.13
C ASP A 166 -33.86 -0.97 6.11
N PHE A 167 -32.62 -1.45 6.14
CA PHE A 167 -32.12 -2.18 7.29
C PHE A 167 -31.84 -1.18 8.42
N THR A 168 -32.87 -0.92 9.21
CA THR A 168 -32.74 -0.35 10.54
C THR A 168 -32.07 -1.38 11.45
N PHE A 169 -30.74 -1.46 11.37
CA PHE A 169 -29.91 -2.06 12.41
C PHE A 169 -29.31 -0.92 13.24
N ASP A 170 -29.99 -0.68 14.37
CA ASP A 170 -29.51 0.14 15.48
C ASP A 170 -28.33 -0.60 16.16
N ASP A 171 -27.24 -0.77 15.42
CA ASP A 171 -25.97 -1.22 15.99
C ASP A 171 -25.27 0.00 16.54
N MET A 172 -25.33 0.12 17.87
CA MET A 172 -24.59 1.08 18.67
C MET A 172 -23.25 1.41 18.02
N LYS A 173 -23.12 2.65 17.50
CA LYS A 173 -21.83 3.26 17.17
C LYS A 173 -20.97 3.16 18.43
N LYS A 174 -20.21 2.08 18.58
CA LYS A 174 -19.11 2.03 19.53
C LYS A 174 -18.20 3.15 19.09
N ASP A 175 -18.21 4.24 19.83
CA ASP A 175 -17.35 5.38 19.58
C ASP A 175 -15.94 4.87 19.37
N ALA A 176 -15.40 5.11 18.17
CA ALA A 176 -14.08 4.64 17.85
C ALA A 176 -13.08 5.18 18.89
N PRO A 177 -12.16 4.32 19.36
CA PRO A 177 -11.08 4.76 20.23
C PRO A 177 -10.42 6.05 19.78
N LEU A 178 -10.01 6.89 20.75
CA LEU A 178 -9.45 8.22 20.49
C LEU A 178 -8.30 8.22 19.48
N HIS A 179 -7.44 7.19 19.52
CA HIS A 179 -6.31 7.04 18.60
C HIS A 179 -6.75 6.87 17.13
N ILE A 180 -7.93 6.30 16.88
CA ILE A 180 -8.47 6.08 15.52
C ILE A 180 -9.08 7.37 14.98
N LYS A 181 -9.89 8.07 15.80
CA LYS A 181 -10.42 9.40 15.45
C LYS A 181 -9.29 10.37 15.11
N MET A 182 -8.21 10.29 15.87
CA MET A 182 -7.00 11.06 15.64
C MET A 182 -6.28 10.70 14.33
N ILE A 183 -6.07 9.41 14.04
CA ILE A 183 -5.50 8.97 12.75
C ILE A 183 -6.38 9.39 11.58
N SER A 184 -7.70 9.24 11.71
CA SER A 184 -8.68 9.68 10.71
C SER A 184 -8.57 11.18 10.44
N ASN A 185 -8.44 12.02 11.47
CA ASN A 185 -8.20 13.44 11.31
C ASN A 185 -6.88 13.71 10.58
N ILE A 186 -5.77 13.09 11.01
CA ILE A 186 -4.46 13.25 10.34
C ILE A 186 -4.57 12.86 8.85
N LEU A 187 -5.25 11.76 8.54
CA LEU A 187 -5.46 11.30 7.17
C LEU A 187 -6.23 12.33 6.33
N LYS A 188 -7.30 12.92 6.88
CA LYS A 188 -8.07 14.00 6.22
C LYS A 188 -7.27 15.27 5.95
N HIS A 189 -6.37 15.66 6.85
CA HIS A 189 -5.51 16.83 6.56
C HIS A 189 -4.38 16.50 5.57
N CYS A 190 -3.81 15.29 5.62
CA CYS A 190 -2.80 14.85 4.66
C CYS A 190 -3.36 14.72 3.23
N TYR A 191 -4.64 14.37 3.12
CA TYR A 191 -5.39 14.37 1.87
C TYR A 191 -5.29 15.71 1.13
N HIS A 192 -5.69 16.82 1.77
CA HIS A 192 -5.71 18.13 1.11
C HIS A 192 -4.31 18.58 0.65
N LEU A 193 -3.27 18.15 1.37
CA LEU A 193 -1.87 18.47 1.07
C LEU A 193 -1.29 17.67 -0.11
N GLN A 194 -1.96 16.62 -0.58
CA GLN A 194 -1.56 15.92 -1.82
C GLN A 194 -1.55 16.84 -3.05
N SER A 195 -2.38 17.88 -3.05
CA SER A 195 -2.51 18.85 -4.14
C SER A 195 -1.55 20.04 -4.00
N SER A 196 -0.64 20.02 -3.01
CA SER A 196 0.33 21.09 -2.79
C SER A 196 1.31 21.22 -3.96
N ARG A 197 1.90 22.40 -4.16
CA ARG A 197 2.88 22.64 -5.24
C ARG A 197 4.25 22.03 -4.99
N ASN A 198 4.53 21.63 -3.75
CA ASN A 198 5.85 21.16 -3.33
C ASN A 198 5.88 19.63 -3.31
N ILE A 199 6.72 19.04 -4.16
CA ILE A 199 6.91 17.58 -4.28
C ILE A 199 7.22 16.92 -2.94
N TYR A 200 8.02 17.57 -2.08
CA TYR A 200 8.37 17.01 -0.77
C TYR A 200 7.15 16.90 0.17
N ILE A 201 6.24 17.87 0.10
CA ILE A 201 4.99 17.88 0.88
C ILE A 201 4.04 16.80 0.34
N GLN A 202 3.95 16.64 -0.98
CA GLN A 202 3.14 15.59 -1.59
C GLN A 202 3.65 14.18 -1.24
N VAL A 203 4.97 13.96 -1.26
CA VAL A 203 5.56 12.65 -0.95
C VAL A 203 5.37 12.32 0.54
N ILE A 204 5.68 13.25 1.44
CA ILE A 204 5.53 12.98 2.89
C ILE A 204 4.05 12.81 3.28
N SER A 205 3.12 13.53 2.63
CA SER A 205 1.68 13.30 2.88
C SER A 205 1.26 11.91 2.42
N LEU A 206 1.73 11.43 1.26
CA LEU A 206 1.51 10.05 0.80
C LEU A 206 2.12 9.01 1.75
N GLU A 207 3.31 9.24 2.29
CA GLU A 207 3.91 8.36 3.30
C GLU A 207 3.11 8.32 4.61
N ILE A 208 2.58 9.46 5.07
CA ILE A 208 1.74 9.50 6.28
C ILE A 208 0.46 8.72 6.03
N MET A 209 -0.18 8.90 4.87
CA MET A 209 -1.40 8.16 4.52
C MET A 209 -1.16 6.66 4.48
N GLU A 210 -0.02 6.20 3.95
CA GLU A 210 0.38 4.79 3.98
C GLU A 210 0.32 4.24 5.42
N ILE A 211 0.92 4.95 6.37
CA ILE A 211 0.98 4.54 7.77
C ILE A 211 -0.42 4.59 8.41
N CYS A 212 -1.18 5.64 8.14
CA CYS A 212 -2.53 5.83 8.66
C CYS A 212 -3.49 4.73 8.17
N ILE A 213 -3.45 4.36 6.89
CA ILE A 213 -4.30 3.30 6.33
C ILE A 213 -3.98 1.95 6.97
N ILE A 214 -2.69 1.62 7.15
CA ILE A 214 -2.30 0.37 7.85
C ILE A 214 -2.82 0.37 9.29
N ALA A 215 -2.75 1.51 9.98
CA ALA A 215 -3.22 1.61 11.37
C ALA A 215 -4.75 1.53 11.49
N LEU A 216 -5.48 1.98 10.46
CA LEU A 216 -6.94 1.91 10.39
C LEU A 216 -7.49 0.59 9.84
N GLY A 217 -6.63 -0.33 9.39
CA GLY A 217 -7.04 -1.59 8.75
C GLY A 217 -8.02 -2.44 9.57
N ASP A 218 -7.86 -2.45 10.90
CA ASP A 218 -8.75 -3.19 11.81
C ASP A 218 -10.17 -2.56 11.93
N PHE A 219 -10.37 -1.33 11.41
CA PHE A 219 -11.59 -0.53 11.53
C PHE A 219 -12.18 -0.16 10.15
N GLU A 220 -12.65 -1.18 9.42
CA GLU A 220 -13.22 -1.06 8.07
C GLU A 220 -14.30 0.03 7.93
N LEU A 221 -15.16 0.19 8.95
CA LEU A 221 -16.27 1.16 8.95
C LEU A 221 -15.80 2.62 8.85
N GLU A 222 -14.63 2.95 9.41
CA GLU A 222 -14.07 4.30 9.33
C GLU A 222 -13.12 4.45 8.14
N LEU A 223 -12.41 3.38 7.77
CA LEU A 223 -11.44 3.41 6.69
C LEU A 223 -12.10 3.55 5.31
N HIS A 224 -13.15 2.77 5.03
CA HIS A 224 -13.80 2.75 3.72
C HIS A 224 -14.32 4.12 3.23
N PRO A 225 -15.05 4.92 4.02
CA PRO A 225 -15.49 6.24 3.58
C PRO A 225 -14.31 7.19 3.32
N LEU A 226 -13.23 7.10 4.11
CA LEU A 226 -12.02 7.89 3.91
C LEU A 226 -11.35 7.53 2.58
N VAL A 227 -11.18 6.23 2.29
CA VAL A 227 -10.60 5.77 1.01
C VAL A 227 -11.46 6.21 -0.18
N HIS A 228 -12.78 6.21 -0.04
CA HIS A 228 -13.67 6.72 -1.10
C HIS A 228 -13.42 8.20 -1.40
N GLU A 229 -13.34 9.04 -0.36
CA GLU A 229 -13.08 10.48 -0.50
C GLU A 229 -11.68 10.76 -1.08
N LEU A 230 -10.68 9.97 -0.66
CA LEU A 230 -9.29 10.05 -1.11
C LEU A 230 -9.09 9.64 -2.57
N TRP A 231 -9.99 8.84 -3.15
CA TRP A 231 -9.72 8.11 -4.39
C TRP A 231 -9.49 9.01 -5.62
N ASN A 232 -10.40 9.93 -5.90
CA ASN A 232 -10.31 10.83 -7.06
C ASN A 232 -9.02 11.68 -7.10
N PRO A 233 -8.67 12.42 -6.03
CA PRO A 233 -7.44 13.22 -5.99
C PRO A 233 -6.19 12.35 -6.06
N PHE A 234 -6.24 11.16 -5.47
CA PHE A 234 -5.16 10.18 -5.54
C PHE A 234 -4.89 9.69 -6.97
N ILE A 235 -5.92 9.45 -7.79
CA ILE A 235 -5.75 9.05 -9.20
C ILE A 235 -4.97 10.11 -10.01
N HIS A 236 -5.18 11.39 -9.71
CA HIS A 236 -4.46 12.47 -10.40
C HIS A 236 -2.94 12.42 -10.15
N ARG A 237 -2.49 11.85 -9.02
CA ARG A 237 -1.06 11.70 -8.70
C ARG A 237 -0.34 10.74 -9.64
N PHE A 238 -1.05 9.79 -10.26
CA PHE A 238 -0.50 8.90 -11.29
C PHE A 238 -0.25 9.58 -12.64
N SER A 239 -0.54 10.86 -12.76
CA SER A 239 -0.25 11.66 -13.95
C SER A 239 0.86 12.70 -13.73
N GLU A 240 1.44 12.75 -12.53
CA GLU A 240 2.43 13.74 -12.14
C GLU A 240 3.88 13.21 -12.21
N ASP A 241 4.77 13.81 -11.42
CA ASP A 241 6.16 13.44 -11.29
C ASP A 241 6.35 11.98 -10.85
N LYS A 242 7.41 11.38 -11.38
CA LYS A 242 7.74 9.96 -11.18
C LYS A 242 7.96 9.57 -9.72
N ILE A 243 8.43 10.50 -8.88
CA ILE A 243 8.66 10.26 -7.45
C ILE A 243 7.31 10.15 -6.71
N VAL A 244 6.40 11.07 -7.01
CA VAL A 244 5.05 11.11 -6.42
C VAL A 244 4.29 9.87 -6.82
N MET A 245 4.36 9.49 -8.10
CA MET A 245 3.76 8.27 -8.61
C MET A 245 4.32 7.00 -7.95
N LEU A 246 5.63 6.95 -7.68
CA LEU A 246 6.25 5.82 -7.00
C LEU A 246 5.67 5.67 -5.59
N GLN A 247 5.55 6.77 -4.86
CA GLN A 247 4.99 6.74 -3.51
C GLN A 247 3.49 6.45 -3.53
N ALA A 248 2.74 7.03 -4.47
CA ALA A 248 1.32 6.74 -4.67
C ALA A 248 1.09 5.25 -4.98
N PHE A 249 1.93 4.63 -5.79
CA PHE A 249 1.81 3.21 -6.08
C PHE A 249 2.02 2.32 -4.83
N LYS A 250 2.94 2.67 -3.93
CA LYS A 250 3.09 1.97 -2.65
C LYS A 250 1.84 2.11 -1.77
N VAL A 251 1.28 3.31 -1.68
CA VAL A 251 0.02 3.56 -0.98
C VAL A 251 -1.11 2.73 -1.58
N LEU A 252 -1.17 2.59 -2.90
CA LEU A 252 -2.18 1.76 -3.57
C LEU A 252 -2.08 0.28 -3.16
N LEU A 253 -0.86 -0.27 -3.04
CA LEU A 253 -0.67 -1.65 -2.58
C LEU A 253 -1.22 -1.87 -1.17
N VAL A 254 -1.03 -0.88 -0.29
CA VAL A 254 -1.56 -0.88 1.07
C VAL A 254 -3.08 -0.74 1.08
N ILE A 255 -3.64 0.16 0.26
CA ILE A 255 -5.08 0.30 0.10
C ILE A 255 -5.70 -1.01 -0.41
N ALA A 256 -5.04 -1.71 -1.34
CA ALA A 256 -5.53 -2.98 -1.86
C ALA A 256 -5.49 -4.12 -0.82
N ASP A 257 -4.57 -4.06 0.14
CA ASP A 257 -4.54 -5.01 1.27
C ASP A 257 -5.73 -4.82 2.22
N GLU A 258 -6.01 -3.57 2.58
CA GLU A 258 -7.01 -3.27 3.62
C GLU A 258 -8.43 -3.04 3.05
N CYS A 259 -8.57 -2.59 1.79
CA CYS A 259 -9.85 -2.18 1.17
C CYS A 259 -10.10 -2.81 -0.21
N ARG A 260 -9.96 -4.13 -0.31
CA ARG A 260 -10.04 -4.89 -1.58
C ARG A 260 -11.29 -4.59 -2.42
N ASP A 261 -12.48 -4.86 -1.90
CA ASP A 261 -13.71 -4.85 -2.70
C ASP A 261 -14.10 -3.45 -3.17
N SER A 262 -13.88 -2.46 -2.30
CA SER A 262 -14.21 -1.05 -2.58
C SER A 262 -13.34 -0.46 -3.69
N VAL A 263 -12.11 -0.96 -3.85
CA VAL A 263 -11.11 -0.37 -4.74
C VAL A 263 -10.95 -1.15 -6.04
N ARG A 264 -11.25 -2.45 -6.05
CA ARG A 264 -11.07 -3.36 -7.20
C ARG A 264 -11.55 -2.79 -8.54
N LEU A 265 -12.83 -2.42 -8.64
CA LEU A 265 -13.40 -1.93 -9.91
C LEU A 265 -12.78 -0.60 -10.32
N ARG A 266 -12.46 0.27 -9.35
CA ARG A 266 -11.90 1.58 -9.62
C ARG A 266 -10.43 1.51 -10.02
N SER A 267 -9.64 0.69 -9.34
CA SER A 267 -8.22 0.47 -9.69
C SER A 267 -8.08 -0.12 -11.09
N LEU A 268 -8.97 -1.05 -11.47
CA LEU A 268 -8.98 -1.65 -12.80
C LEU A 268 -9.31 -0.64 -13.89
N LYS A 269 -10.27 0.25 -13.63
CA LYS A 269 -10.70 1.26 -14.60
C LYS A 269 -9.69 2.40 -14.73
N ASP A 270 -9.22 2.94 -13.60
CA ASP A 270 -8.56 4.24 -13.57
C ASP A 270 -7.02 4.15 -13.50
N ILE A 271 -6.48 3.10 -12.87
CA ILE A 271 -5.03 2.99 -12.56
C ILE A 271 -4.33 1.96 -13.45
N VAL A 272 -4.89 0.76 -13.59
CA VAL A 272 -4.27 -0.34 -14.36
C VAL A 272 -3.91 0.08 -15.79
N PRO A 273 -4.76 0.80 -16.56
CA PRO A 273 -4.40 1.27 -17.89
C PRO A 273 -3.20 2.24 -17.88
N LYS A 274 -3.12 3.12 -16.88
CA LYS A 274 -2.01 4.06 -16.72
C LYS A 274 -0.70 3.32 -16.43
N LEU A 275 -0.71 2.36 -15.50
CA LEU A 275 0.46 1.53 -15.17
C LEU A 275 0.92 0.70 -16.37
N THR A 276 -0.02 0.14 -17.12
CA THR A 276 0.24 -0.63 -18.34
C THR A 276 0.90 0.24 -19.41
N LEU A 277 0.40 1.47 -19.62
CA LEU A 277 0.99 2.44 -20.55
C LEU A 277 2.39 2.90 -20.11
N LEU A 278 2.60 3.10 -18.80
CA LEU A 278 3.90 3.43 -18.23
C LEU A 278 4.91 2.31 -18.47
N LEU A 279 4.53 1.06 -18.26
CA LEU A 279 5.36 -0.10 -18.53
C LEU A 279 5.68 -0.25 -20.03
N LYS A 280 4.70 -0.02 -20.93
CA LYS A 280 4.96 0.00 -22.39
C LYS A 280 5.95 1.09 -22.79
N THR A 281 5.81 2.30 -22.25
CA THR A 281 6.68 3.45 -22.58
C THR A 281 8.08 3.32 -21.99
N SER A 282 8.18 2.74 -20.79
CA SER A 282 9.46 2.52 -20.11
C SER A 282 10.24 1.32 -20.66
N TYR A 283 9.58 0.38 -21.33
CA TYR A 283 10.22 -0.75 -22.01
C TYR A 283 11.21 -0.29 -23.09
N SER A 284 10.79 0.59 -24.00
CA SER A 284 11.69 1.13 -25.04
C SER A 284 12.82 1.96 -24.43
N SER A 285 12.53 2.70 -23.36
CA SER A 285 13.51 3.54 -22.64
C SER A 285 14.58 2.74 -21.91
N SER A 286 14.28 1.50 -21.52
CA SER A 286 15.21 0.58 -20.84
C SER A 286 16.08 -0.17 -21.85
N LEU A 287 15.52 -0.52 -23.02
CA LEU A 287 16.23 -1.18 -24.11
C LEU A 287 17.23 -0.26 -24.83
N LEU A 288 16.85 1.01 -25.06
CA LEU A 288 17.68 1.99 -25.79
C LEU A 288 18.89 2.51 -24.99
N LYS A 289 18.98 2.23 -23.70
CA LYS A 289 20.08 2.71 -22.85
C LYS A 289 21.11 1.61 -22.65
N ASN A 290 22.04 1.51 -23.60
CA ASN A 290 23.22 0.62 -23.54
C ASN A 290 24.02 0.71 -22.23
N ASN A 291 23.84 1.77 -21.43
CA ASN A 291 24.42 1.93 -20.10
C ASN A 291 23.36 1.82 -18.99
N PHE A 292 22.96 0.60 -18.62
CA PHE A 292 22.09 0.36 -17.44
C PHE A 292 22.59 1.06 -16.16
N ARG A 293 23.92 1.14 -15.99
CA ARG A 293 24.56 1.76 -14.82
C ARG A 293 24.16 3.22 -14.60
N SER A 294 23.94 4.01 -15.66
CA SER A 294 23.47 5.40 -15.50
C SER A 294 21.95 5.47 -15.32
N TYR A 295 21.22 4.55 -15.96
CA TYR A 295 19.76 4.51 -15.88
C TYR A 295 19.24 4.11 -14.50
N GLN A 296 19.94 3.23 -13.79
CA GLN A 296 19.55 2.72 -12.45
C GLN A 296 19.28 3.83 -11.42
N TRP A 297 19.98 4.96 -11.52
CA TRP A 297 19.84 6.07 -10.58
C TRP A 297 18.66 6.99 -10.91
N THR A 298 18.05 6.85 -12.08
CA THR A 298 16.94 7.70 -12.51
C THR A 298 15.63 7.32 -11.81
N ASN A 299 14.81 8.32 -11.48
CA ASN A 299 13.50 8.08 -10.84
C ASN A 299 12.55 7.28 -11.74
N SER A 300 12.71 7.36 -13.07
CA SER A 300 11.94 6.54 -14.02
C SER A 300 12.24 5.05 -13.88
N CYS A 301 13.51 4.70 -13.70
CA CYS A 301 13.93 3.31 -13.51
C CYS A 301 13.41 2.76 -12.18
N LYS A 302 13.54 3.54 -11.10
CA LYS A 302 13.01 3.18 -9.78
C LYS A 302 11.50 2.96 -9.80
N LEU A 303 10.76 3.84 -10.46
CA LEU A 303 9.31 3.70 -10.65
C LEU A 303 8.96 2.46 -11.47
N GLN A 304 9.61 2.27 -12.62
CA GLN A 304 9.39 1.11 -13.49
C GLN A 304 9.63 -0.20 -12.75
N LEU A 305 10.74 -0.31 -12.01
CA LEU A 305 11.07 -1.50 -11.22
C LEU A 305 10.05 -1.73 -10.11
N CYS A 306 9.66 -0.68 -9.38
CA CYS A 306 8.66 -0.77 -8.32
C CYS A 306 7.30 -1.27 -8.86
N VAL A 307 6.84 -0.71 -9.98
CA VAL A 307 5.60 -1.14 -10.62
C VAL A 307 5.73 -2.56 -11.15
N LEU A 308 6.81 -2.88 -11.88
CA LEU A 308 7.02 -4.19 -12.50
C LEU A 308 7.21 -5.31 -11.48
N SER A 309 7.64 -5.03 -10.24
CA SER A 309 7.80 -6.07 -9.20
C SER A 309 6.51 -6.33 -8.43
N ASN A 310 5.68 -5.31 -8.18
CA ASN A 310 4.53 -5.43 -7.29
C ASN A 310 3.16 -5.38 -8.00
N ILE A 311 3.11 -5.13 -9.32
CA ILE A 311 1.83 -5.10 -10.05
C ILE A 311 1.16 -6.48 -10.09
N GLY A 312 1.94 -7.57 -10.10
CA GLY A 312 1.42 -8.93 -9.96
C GLY A 312 0.77 -9.15 -8.58
N ASP A 313 1.43 -8.72 -7.51
CA ASP A 313 0.88 -8.77 -6.15
C ASP A 313 -0.42 -7.96 -6.03
N LEU A 314 -0.48 -6.78 -6.66
CA LEU A 314 -1.70 -5.97 -6.73
C LEU A 314 -2.86 -6.75 -7.35
N PHE A 315 -2.62 -7.46 -8.47
CA PHE A 315 -3.64 -8.26 -9.13
C PHE A 315 -4.08 -9.45 -8.26
N CYS A 316 -3.15 -10.08 -7.54
CA CYS A 316 -3.47 -11.15 -6.59
C CYS A 316 -4.33 -10.63 -5.44
N LYS A 317 -3.98 -9.47 -4.89
CA LYS A 317 -4.74 -8.83 -3.80
C LYS A 317 -6.13 -8.41 -4.24
N LEU A 318 -6.28 -7.96 -5.48
CA LEU A 318 -7.56 -7.50 -6.02
C LEU A 318 -8.44 -8.63 -6.60
N ASP A 319 -7.95 -9.86 -6.69
CA ASP A 319 -8.65 -11.00 -7.29
C ASP A 319 -9.22 -10.67 -8.69
N VAL A 320 -8.31 -10.23 -9.58
CA VAL A 320 -8.64 -9.79 -10.95
C VAL A 320 -8.46 -10.95 -11.92
N LYS A 321 -9.51 -11.25 -12.68
CA LYS A 321 -9.50 -12.34 -13.69
C LYS A 321 -8.89 -11.92 -15.03
N ASP A 322 -9.03 -10.65 -15.41
CA ASP A 322 -8.55 -10.14 -16.70
C ASP A 322 -7.06 -9.81 -16.66
N ILE A 323 -6.22 -10.82 -16.94
CA ILE A 323 -4.75 -10.72 -16.86
C ILE A 323 -4.11 -10.35 -18.22
N ALA A 324 -4.88 -10.47 -19.31
CA ALA A 324 -4.41 -10.35 -20.69
C ALA A 324 -3.51 -9.13 -20.95
N LEU A 325 -4.02 -7.92 -20.64
CA LEU A 325 -3.32 -6.66 -20.91
C LEU A 325 -1.99 -6.54 -20.15
N LEU A 326 -1.91 -7.11 -18.96
CA LEU A 326 -0.71 -7.05 -18.14
C LEU A 326 0.31 -8.09 -18.60
N ALA A 327 -0.13 -9.31 -18.89
CA ALA A 327 0.73 -10.36 -19.44
C ALA A 327 1.39 -9.92 -20.76
N GLU A 328 0.63 -9.31 -21.68
CA GLU A 328 1.17 -8.76 -22.93
C GLU A 328 2.28 -7.73 -22.74
N VAL A 329 2.28 -7.00 -21.62
CA VAL A 329 3.29 -5.98 -21.33
C VAL A 329 4.46 -6.52 -20.54
N CYS A 330 4.23 -7.45 -19.62
CA CYS A 330 5.27 -8.03 -18.78
C CYS A 330 6.10 -9.09 -19.53
N VAL A 331 5.50 -9.88 -20.42
CA VAL A 331 6.20 -10.94 -21.16
C VAL A 331 7.40 -10.41 -21.97
N PRO A 332 7.31 -9.30 -22.74
CA PRO A 332 8.45 -8.72 -23.44
C PRO A 332 9.66 -8.36 -22.55
N TYR A 333 9.46 -8.10 -21.25
CA TYR A 333 10.57 -7.79 -20.34
C TYR A 333 11.52 -8.97 -20.11
N LEU A 334 11.14 -10.18 -20.49
CA LEU A 334 11.97 -11.38 -20.40
C LEU A 334 13.05 -11.46 -21.50
N GLN A 335 13.07 -10.55 -22.47
CA GLN A 335 14.09 -10.55 -23.54
C GLN A 335 15.51 -10.33 -23.02
N ASN A 336 16.51 -10.96 -23.67
CA ASN A 336 17.92 -10.93 -23.28
C ASN A 336 18.58 -9.55 -23.26
N GLU A 337 18.01 -8.63 -24.02
CA GLU A 337 18.44 -7.24 -24.15
C GLU A 337 18.08 -6.41 -22.91
N GLN A 338 17.11 -6.87 -22.12
CA GLN A 338 16.71 -6.19 -20.89
C GLN A 338 17.69 -6.48 -19.74
N PRO A 339 17.93 -5.51 -18.85
CA PRO A 339 18.72 -5.73 -17.63
C PRO A 339 18.14 -6.82 -16.72
N LYS A 340 19.03 -7.59 -16.08
CA LYS A 340 18.66 -8.71 -15.19
C LYS A 340 17.66 -8.32 -14.09
N VAL A 341 17.76 -7.10 -13.58
CA VAL A 341 16.86 -6.61 -12.51
C VAL A 341 15.41 -6.49 -12.99
N PHE A 342 15.19 -6.08 -14.24
CA PHE A 342 13.85 -6.00 -14.81
C PHE A 342 13.32 -7.38 -15.22
N GLN A 343 14.19 -8.27 -15.69
CA GLN A 343 13.83 -9.67 -15.95
C GLN A 343 13.36 -10.37 -14.66
N ALA A 344 14.08 -10.20 -13.55
CA ALA A 344 13.70 -10.76 -12.26
C ALA A 344 12.36 -10.19 -11.76
N ALA A 345 12.15 -8.87 -11.87
CA ALA A 345 10.87 -8.25 -11.50
C ALA A 345 9.70 -8.73 -12.38
N ALA A 346 9.92 -8.85 -13.69
CA ALA A 346 8.92 -9.39 -14.62
C ALA A 346 8.59 -10.86 -14.31
N PHE A 347 9.60 -11.65 -13.94
CA PHE A 347 9.39 -13.03 -13.52
C PHE A 347 8.53 -13.14 -12.27
N GLN A 348 8.86 -12.37 -11.23
CA GLN A 348 8.08 -12.32 -9.99
C GLN A 348 6.61 -11.97 -10.25
N THR A 349 6.35 -11.04 -11.17
CA THR A 349 4.96 -10.68 -11.49
C THR A 349 4.24 -11.70 -12.34
N LEU A 350 4.91 -12.34 -13.28
CA LEU A 350 4.32 -13.46 -14.03
C LEU A 350 4.05 -14.67 -13.13
N GLU A 351 4.92 -14.94 -12.17
CA GLU A 351 4.71 -15.97 -11.15
C GLU A 351 3.50 -15.65 -10.28
N ALA A 352 3.39 -14.42 -9.77
CA ALA A 352 2.22 -13.98 -9.01
C ALA A 352 0.93 -14.13 -9.84
N LEU A 353 0.93 -13.68 -11.09
CA LEU A 353 -0.23 -13.83 -11.98
C LEU A 353 -0.56 -15.31 -12.27
N ALA A 354 0.43 -16.20 -12.26
CA ALA A 354 0.22 -17.63 -12.52
C ALA A 354 -0.57 -18.31 -11.40
N THR A 355 -0.52 -17.75 -10.19
CA THR A 355 -1.37 -18.21 -9.08
C THR A 355 -2.87 -17.95 -9.34
N ILE A 356 -3.20 -16.96 -10.19
CA ILE A 356 -4.58 -16.62 -10.56
C ILE A 356 -5.01 -17.45 -11.77
N HIS A 357 -4.26 -17.39 -12.88
CA HIS A 357 -4.54 -18.13 -14.12
C HIS A 357 -3.26 -18.66 -14.78
N ALA A 358 -2.83 -19.85 -14.37
CA ALA A 358 -1.65 -20.53 -14.91
C ALA A 358 -1.75 -20.77 -16.42
N ASP A 359 -2.89 -21.25 -16.91
CA ASP A 359 -3.09 -21.61 -18.33
C ASP A 359 -2.94 -20.41 -19.26
N ALA A 360 -3.47 -19.26 -18.86
CA ALA A 360 -3.40 -18.03 -19.64
C ALA A 360 -1.94 -17.57 -19.79
N ILE A 361 -1.17 -17.58 -18.69
CA ILE A 361 0.24 -17.14 -18.72
C ILE A 361 1.11 -18.09 -19.50
N TRP A 362 0.90 -19.39 -19.31
CA TRP A 362 1.55 -20.41 -20.13
C TRP A 362 1.31 -20.14 -21.62
N TRP A 363 0.08 -19.79 -22.00
CA TRP A 363 -0.24 -19.42 -23.37
C TRP A 363 0.49 -18.15 -23.83
N TYR A 364 0.47 -17.06 -23.05
CA TYR A 364 1.15 -15.80 -23.41
C TYR A 364 2.67 -15.94 -23.52
N ILE A 365 3.30 -16.72 -22.64
CA ILE A 365 4.75 -16.99 -22.69
C ILE A 365 5.08 -17.78 -23.96
N ASN A 366 4.31 -18.83 -24.27
CA ASN A 366 4.52 -19.62 -25.48
C ASN A 366 4.20 -18.83 -26.75
N GLN A 367 3.22 -17.94 -26.72
CA GLN A 367 2.94 -17.04 -27.84
C GLN A 367 4.14 -16.15 -28.18
N ALA A 368 4.87 -15.68 -27.16
CA ALA A 368 6.01 -14.79 -27.34
C ALA A 368 7.33 -15.53 -27.67
N TYR A 369 7.58 -16.67 -27.04
CA TYR A 369 8.89 -17.33 -27.01
C TYR A 369 8.90 -18.81 -27.40
N SER A 370 7.80 -19.37 -27.92
CA SER A 370 7.75 -20.79 -28.28
C SER A 370 8.89 -21.19 -29.21
N CYS A 371 9.66 -22.20 -28.78
CA CYS A 371 10.68 -22.84 -29.62
C CYS A 371 10.05 -23.77 -30.66
N GLN A 372 8.81 -24.21 -30.45
CA GLN A 372 8.07 -25.12 -31.33
C GLN A 372 6.74 -24.47 -31.75
N PRO A 373 6.48 -24.29 -33.05
CA PRO A 373 5.28 -23.61 -33.55
C PRO A 373 3.99 -24.42 -33.36
N VAL A 374 4.10 -25.72 -33.08
CA VAL A 374 2.98 -26.64 -32.87
C VAL A 374 3.29 -27.52 -31.68
N LEU A 375 2.38 -27.55 -30.69
CA LEU A 375 2.40 -28.56 -29.63
C LEU A 375 1.47 -29.70 -30.04
N GLU A 376 2.07 -30.86 -30.32
CA GLU A 376 1.31 -32.09 -30.56
C GLU A 376 0.79 -32.65 -29.23
N PRO A 377 -0.50 -33.00 -29.15
CA PRO A 377 -1.06 -33.55 -27.92
C PRO A 377 -0.63 -35.01 -27.73
N PRO A 378 -0.48 -35.48 -26.47
CA PRO A 378 -0.08 -36.86 -26.18
C PRO A 378 -1.14 -37.90 -26.58
N HIS A 379 -2.39 -37.48 -26.82
CA HIS A 379 -3.49 -38.37 -27.22
C HIS A 379 -4.18 -37.87 -28.49
N LYS A 380 -4.48 -38.79 -29.41
CA LYS A 380 -5.03 -38.52 -30.76
C LYS A 380 -6.43 -37.88 -30.79
N SER A 381 -7.09 -37.76 -29.64
CA SER A 381 -8.43 -37.16 -29.52
C SER A 381 -8.39 -35.66 -29.23
N LEU A 382 -7.21 -35.08 -29.00
CA LEU A 382 -7.02 -33.66 -28.74
C LEU A 382 -6.49 -32.98 -30.00
N TYR A 383 -6.82 -31.69 -30.16
CA TYR A 383 -6.36 -30.90 -31.30
C TYR A 383 -4.97 -30.30 -31.02
N PRO A 384 -4.10 -30.22 -32.04
CA PRO A 384 -2.80 -29.56 -31.92
C PRO A 384 -2.98 -28.07 -31.63
N ILE A 385 -2.16 -27.54 -30.72
CA ILE A 385 -2.16 -26.12 -30.39
C ILE A 385 -1.11 -25.44 -31.27
N HIS A 386 -1.58 -24.53 -32.12
CA HIS A 386 -0.71 -23.71 -32.97
C HIS A 386 -0.38 -22.41 -32.27
N PHE A 387 0.92 -22.12 -32.14
CA PHE A 387 1.38 -20.80 -31.73
C PHE A 387 1.67 -19.96 -32.97
N PRO A 388 1.30 -18.66 -32.98
CA PRO A 388 1.79 -17.76 -34.02
C PRO A 388 3.33 -17.76 -33.97
N HIS A 389 3.98 -17.76 -35.14
CA HIS A 389 5.45 -17.84 -35.24
C HIS A 389 6.11 -16.82 -34.30
N ALA A 390 7.05 -17.30 -33.48
CA ALA A 390 7.79 -16.47 -32.53
C ALA A 390 8.44 -15.27 -33.25
N LYS A 391 8.19 -14.05 -32.75
CA LYS A 391 8.76 -12.82 -33.32
C LYS A 391 10.23 -12.61 -32.95
N SER A 392 10.79 -13.35 -31.98
CA SER A 392 12.22 -13.32 -31.68
C SER A 392 12.75 -14.64 -31.13
N THR A 393 13.93 -15.04 -31.59
CA THR A 393 14.68 -16.24 -31.19
C THR A 393 15.58 -16.02 -29.97
N ASN A 394 15.37 -14.93 -29.22
CA ASN A 394 16.32 -14.47 -28.19
C ASN A 394 15.77 -14.74 -26.77
N PHE A 395 15.59 -16.01 -26.43
CA PHE A 395 15.31 -16.45 -25.05
C PHE A 395 16.58 -17.09 -24.46
N GLU A 396 17.32 -16.32 -23.67
CA GLU A 396 18.26 -16.81 -22.67
C GLU A 396 17.92 -16.12 -21.35
N PHE A 397 17.12 -16.79 -20.55
CA PHE A 397 16.85 -16.36 -19.20
C PHE A 397 18.19 -16.30 -18.43
N LYS A 398 18.72 -15.11 -18.17
CA LYS A 398 20.02 -14.91 -17.49
C LYS A 398 19.86 -15.11 -15.97
N LEU A 399 19.32 -16.24 -15.53
CA LEU A 399 19.39 -16.67 -14.14
C LEU A 399 20.81 -17.17 -13.89
N ASN A 400 21.61 -16.36 -13.20
CA ASN A 400 22.73 -16.92 -12.45
C ASN A 400 22.14 -17.30 -11.08
N PHE A 401 22.20 -18.60 -10.76
CA PHE A 401 22.28 -19.03 -9.37
C PHE A 401 23.56 -18.48 -8.74
#